data_AF-A0LKS1-F1
#
_entry.id   AF-A0LKS1-F1
#
_cell.length_a   1.000
_cell.length_b   1.000
_cell.length_c   1.000
_cell.angle_alpha   90.00
_cell.angle_beta   90.00
_cell.angle_gamma   90.00
#
_symmetry.space_group_name_H-M   'P 1'
#
loop_
_entity.id
_entity.type
_entity.pdbx_description
1 polymer ?
#
loop_
_entity_poly.entity_id
_entity_poly.type
_entity_poly.pdbx_seq_one_letter_code
_entity_poly.pdbx_strand_id
1 'polypeptide(L)'
;MTVRALAASLLMVAVLAGCATAPVKNPEAETVVADANTALDTLNAQIAQFYIDLQKLIEEIKYLQNQPGWADLEQIIAGTPSIKNLENEYEKEPETMAMLETWSRKWNDSWKPLLYEYARLADQCTILEARRLALRERLFVVQSKFIAATLKTSSSSYDEAASLYSVVDILARSETELNSFTTNEIGLYDPRLHN
;
A
#
# COMPACT_ATOMS: atom_id res chain seq x y z
N MET A 1 -11.94 24.87 -12.17
CA MET A 1 -10.50 24.86 -11.79
C MET A 1 -9.99 23.45 -11.97
N THR A 2 -8.74 23.35 -12.40
CA THR A 2 -8.14 22.28 -13.22
C THR A 2 -8.11 20.90 -12.56
N VAL A 3 -8.68 19.91 -13.26
CA VAL A 3 -8.44 18.47 -13.09
C VAL A 3 -6.99 18.19 -13.53
N ARG A 4 -6.04 18.28 -12.60
CA ARG A 4 -4.62 18.02 -12.81
C ARG A 4 -4.00 17.58 -11.48
N ALA A 5 -3.90 16.27 -11.22
CA ALA A 5 -2.86 15.71 -10.33
C ALA A 5 -2.79 14.17 -10.30
N LEU A 6 -3.81 13.42 -10.72
CA LEU A 6 -3.67 11.96 -10.93
C LEU A 6 -3.06 11.62 -12.30
N ALA A 7 -1.95 12.30 -12.62
CA ALA A 7 -0.79 11.57 -13.08
C ALA A 7 -0.13 11.02 -11.81
N ALA A 8 -0.82 10.08 -11.13
CA ALA A 8 -0.10 9.04 -10.43
C ALA A 8 0.94 8.60 -11.43
N SER A 9 2.20 8.72 -11.02
CA SER A 9 3.29 8.18 -11.78
C SER A 9 3.02 6.68 -11.80
N LEU A 10 2.20 6.24 -12.76
CA LEU A 10 2.30 4.96 -13.43
C LEU A 10 3.75 4.92 -13.93
N LEU A 11 4.68 4.68 -13.01
CA LEU A 11 5.75 3.77 -13.26
C LEU A 11 5.06 2.42 -13.47
N MET A 12 4.45 2.30 -14.65
CA MET A 12 4.64 1.13 -15.45
C MET A 12 6.13 0.78 -15.32
N VAL A 13 6.42 -0.16 -14.43
CA VAL A 13 7.58 -1.06 -14.57
C VAL A 13 7.45 -1.88 -15.87
N ALA A 14 6.43 -1.62 -16.70
CA ALA A 14 6.10 -2.32 -17.93
C ALA A 14 6.94 -1.95 -19.18
N VAL A 15 7.94 -1.06 -19.12
CA VAL A 15 8.83 -0.83 -20.30
C VAL A 15 10.30 -0.65 -19.94
N LEU A 16 10.78 -1.36 -18.92
CA LEU A 16 12.17 -1.83 -18.93
C LEU A 16 12.22 -3.36 -18.90
N ALA A 17 11.26 -3.98 -19.60
CA ALA A 17 11.39 -5.33 -20.16
C ALA A 17 12.42 -5.36 -21.32
N GLY A 18 13.52 -4.62 -21.18
CA GLY A 18 14.77 -5.15 -21.70
C GLY A 18 15.07 -6.30 -20.74
N CYS A 19 14.77 -7.54 -21.15
CA CYS A 19 15.28 -8.72 -20.46
C CYS A 19 16.73 -8.42 -20.09
N ALA A 20 17.05 -8.31 -18.80
CA ALA A 20 18.44 -8.19 -18.43
C ALA A 20 19.09 -9.50 -18.87
N THR A 21 19.83 -9.46 -19.96
CA THR A 21 20.48 -10.63 -20.53
C THR A 21 21.85 -10.75 -19.88
N ALA A 22 22.13 -11.92 -19.31
CA ALA A 22 23.48 -12.29 -18.94
C ALA A 22 24.31 -12.58 -20.21
N PRO A 23 25.64 -12.49 -20.13
CA PRO A 23 26.49 -12.79 -21.26
C PRO A 23 26.45 -14.30 -21.49
N VAL A 24 26.28 -14.71 -22.76
CA VAL A 24 26.16 -16.11 -23.27
C VAL A 24 27.30 -17.07 -22.82
N LYS A 25 28.31 -16.55 -22.10
CA LYS A 25 29.53 -17.24 -21.69
C LYS A 25 29.55 -17.67 -20.21
N ASN A 26 28.54 -17.34 -19.41
CA ASN A 26 28.48 -17.74 -17.99
C ASN A 26 27.10 -18.32 -17.63
N PRO A 27 26.92 -19.66 -17.72
CA PRO A 27 25.66 -20.33 -17.41
C PRO A 27 25.16 -20.10 -15.97
N GLU A 28 26.09 -19.88 -15.03
CA GLU A 28 25.76 -19.60 -13.64
C GLU A 28 25.22 -18.18 -13.47
N ALA A 29 25.75 -17.20 -14.21
CA ALA A 29 25.20 -15.84 -14.24
C ALA A 29 23.83 -15.80 -14.90
N GLU A 30 23.64 -16.54 -16.01
CA GLU A 30 22.34 -16.67 -16.68
C GLU A 30 21.26 -17.21 -15.76
N THR A 31 21.56 -18.26 -14.99
CA THR A 31 20.61 -18.86 -14.04
C THR A 31 20.21 -17.86 -12.96
N VAL A 32 21.19 -17.15 -12.37
CA VAL A 32 20.91 -16.17 -11.30
C VAL A 32 20.11 -14.97 -11.83
N VAL A 33 20.39 -14.52 -13.05
CA VAL A 33 19.62 -13.44 -13.70
C VAL A 33 18.19 -13.90 -14.03
N ALA A 34 18.00 -15.12 -14.55
CA ALA A 34 16.68 -15.68 -14.82
C ALA A 34 15.82 -15.81 -13.55
N ASP A 35 16.43 -16.28 -12.45
CA ASP A 35 15.78 -16.36 -11.14
C ASP A 35 15.41 -14.97 -10.59
N ALA A 36 16.28 -13.97 -10.79
CA ALA A 36 16.02 -12.59 -10.39
C ALA A 36 14.84 -11.99 -11.18
N ASN A 37 14.79 -12.20 -12.49
CA ASN A 37 13.70 -11.75 -13.36
C ASN A 37 12.36 -12.41 -13.00
N THR A 38 12.36 -13.72 -12.74
CA THR A 38 11.14 -14.45 -12.31
C THR A 38 10.59 -13.89 -10.99
N ALA A 39 11.48 -13.56 -10.04
CA ALA A 39 11.10 -12.95 -8.78
C ALA A 39 10.57 -11.52 -8.98
N LEU A 40 11.16 -10.75 -9.90
CA LEU A 40 10.70 -9.41 -10.27
C LEU A 40 9.30 -9.44 -10.90
N ASP A 41 9.02 -10.37 -11.81
CA ASP A 41 7.71 -10.50 -12.45
C ASP A 41 6.61 -10.79 -11.42
N THR A 42 6.90 -11.70 -10.48
CA THR A 42 6.00 -12.03 -9.38
C THR A 42 5.76 -10.82 -8.49
N LEU A 43 6.81 -10.08 -8.14
CA LEU A 43 6.72 -8.88 -7.32
C LEU A 43 5.90 -7.78 -8.02
N ASN A 44 6.14 -7.54 -9.31
CA ASN A 44 5.41 -6.57 -10.11
C ASN A 44 3.91 -6.85 -10.14
N ALA A 45 3.52 -8.12 -10.33
CA ALA A 45 2.11 -8.51 -10.28
C ALA A 45 1.46 -8.23 -8.92
N GLN A 46 2.19 -8.46 -7.83
CA GLN A 46 1.68 -8.22 -6.47
C GLN A 46 1.61 -6.72 -6.14
N ILE A 47 2.57 -5.92 -6.58
CA ILE A 47 2.54 -4.44 -6.46
C ILE A 47 1.36 -3.88 -7.27
N ALA A 48 1.15 -4.36 -8.50
CA ALA A 48 0.01 -3.94 -9.30
C ALA A 48 -1.33 -4.25 -8.62
N GLN A 49 -1.48 -5.45 -8.05
CA GLN A 49 -2.69 -5.81 -7.31
C GLN A 49 -2.87 -4.95 -6.06
N PHE A 50 -1.78 -4.65 -5.33
CA PHE A 50 -1.84 -3.74 -4.18
C PHE A 50 -2.40 -2.37 -4.54
N TYR A 51 -1.95 -1.77 -5.65
CA TYR A 51 -2.45 -0.46 -6.06
C TYR A 51 -3.93 -0.49 -6.49
N ILE A 52 -4.37 -1.57 -7.14
CA ILE A 52 -5.79 -1.77 -7.47
C ILE A 52 -6.64 -1.83 -6.20
N ASP A 53 -6.21 -2.64 -5.23
CA ASP A 53 -6.89 -2.80 -3.95
C ASP A 53 -6.92 -1.48 -3.15
N LEU A 54 -5.79 -0.76 -3.14
CA LEU A 54 -5.66 0.54 -2.48
C LEU A 54 -6.59 1.58 -3.09
N GLN A 55 -6.64 1.69 -4.41
CA GLN A 55 -7.52 2.65 -5.08
C GLN A 55 -8.98 2.39 -4.75
N LYS A 56 -9.41 1.12 -4.82
CA LYS A 56 -10.77 0.73 -4.45
C LYS A 56 -11.08 1.11 -3.00
N LEU A 57 -10.15 0.85 -2.08
CA LEU A 57 -10.32 1.17 -0.67
C LEU A 57 -10.39 2.68 -0.42
N ILE A 58 -9.57 3.48 -1.12
CA ILE A 58 -9.63 4.95 -1.06
C ILE A 58 -10.99 5.46 -1.54
N GLU A 59 -11.57 4.89 -2.59
CA GLU A 59 -12.89 5.26 -3.08
C GLU A 59 -13.99 4.95 -2.06
N GLU A 60 -13.95 3.78 -1.41
CA GLU A 60 -14.88 3.42 -0.33
C GLU A 60 -14.74 4.33 0.89
N ILE A 61 -13.50 4.65 1.30
CA ILE A 61 -13.24 5.61 2.38
C ILE A 61 -13.78 6.99 2.02
N LYS A 62 -13.56 7.46 0.79
CA LYS A 62 -14.09 8.74 0.33
C LYS A 62 -15.62 8.75 0.35
N TYR A 63 -16.26 7.64 0.00
CA TYR A 63 -17.71 7.51 0.12
C TYR A 63 -18.18 7.62 1.58
N LEU A 64 -17.52 6.93 2.51
CA LEU A 64 -17.78 7.04 3.95
C LEU A 64 -17.60 8.48 4.46
N GLN A 65 -16.51 9.13 4.08
CA GLN A 65 -16.18 10.48 4.54
C GLN A 65 -17.16 11.56 4.05
N ASN A 66 -17.89 11.28 2.97
CA ASN A 66 -18.93 12.17 2.44
C ASN A 66 -20.31 11.92 3.08
N GLN A 67 -20.46 10.93 3.96
CA GLN A 67 -21.74 10.68 4.65
C GLN A 67 -22.06 11.79 5.65
N PRO A 68 -23.35 12.17 5.79
CA PRO A 68 -23.78 13.09 6.84
C PRO A 68 -23.34 12.60 8.22
N GLY A 69 -22.79 13.51 9.02
CA GLY A 69 -22.31 13.21 10.37
C GLY A 69 -20.99 12.47 10.47
N TRP A 70 -20.35 12.11 9.35
CA TRP A 70 -19.02 11.51 9.38
C TRP A 70 -18.01 12.36 10.17
N ALA A 71 -17.90 13.66 9.89
CA ALA A 71 -16.90 14.51 10.54
C ALA A 71 -17.01 14.55 12.08
N ASP A 72 -18.24 14.49 12.61
CA ASP A 72 -18.46 14.40 14.05
C ASP A 72 -18.10 13.00 14.57
N LEU A 73 -18.49 11.95 13.84
CA LEU A 73 -18.21 10.57 14.22
C LEU A 73 -16.71 10.26 14.21
N GLU A 74 -15.98 10.79 13.22
CA GLU A 74 -14.52 10.73 13.11
C GLU A 74 -13.83 11.31 14.34
N GLN A 75 -14.32 12.43 14.88
CA GLN A 75 -13.79 13.01 16.12
C GLN A 75 -14.03 12.11 17.33
N ILE A 76 -15.21 11.47 17.40
CA ILE A 76 -15.53 10.51 18.47
C ILE A 76 -14.59 9.30 18.39
N ILE A 77 -14.35 8.77 17.17
CA ILE A 77 -13.44 7.65 16.91
C ILE A 77 -12.00 8.03 17.28
N ALA A 78 -11.51 9.18 16.84
CA ALA A 78 -10.16 9.65 17.13
C ALA A 78 -9.94 9.89 18.63
N GLY A 79 -10.96 10.40 19.33
CA GLY A 79 -10.93 10.62 20.78
C GLY A 79 -11.10 9.35 21.60
N THR A 80 -11.52 8.24 21.00
CA THR A 80 -11.85 7.01 21.73
C THR A 80 -11.21 5.75 21.10
N PRO A 81 -9.98 5.39 21.49
CA PRO A 81 -9.28 4.22 20.93
C PRO A 81 -10.02 2.88 21.10
N SER A 82 -10.84 2.74 22.15
CA SER A 82 -11.62 1.52 22.44
C SER A 82 -12.73 1.24 21.42
N ILE A 83 -13.14 2.22 20.61
CA ILE A 83 -14.15 2.04 19.55
C ILE A 83 -13.68 1.08 18.46
N LYS A 84 -12.37 0.88 18.29
CA LYS A 84 -11.80 -0.03 17.29
C LYS A 84 -12.16 -1.50 17.55
N ASN A 85 -12.51 -1.87 18.79
CA ASN A 85 -12.95 -3.23 19.16
C ASN A 85 -14.47 -3.30 19.30
N LEU A 86 -15.21 -3.24 18.19
CA LEU A 86 -16.68 -3.26 18.21
C LEU A 86 -17.28 -4.57 18.74
N GLU A 87 -16.55 -5.68 18.67
CA GLU A 87 -17.01 -7.01 19.13
C GLU A 87 -17.12 -7.12 20.65
N ASN A 88 -16.37 -6.31 21.40
CA ASN A 88 -16.49 -6.22 22.86
C ASN A 88 -17.35 -5.01 23.25
N GLU A 89 -18.68 -5.14 23.08
CA GLU A 89 -19.64 -4.13 23.57
C GLU A 89 -19.47 -3.83 25.08
N TYR A 90 -18.86 -4.75 25.85
CA TYR A 90 -18.61 -4.61 27.29
C TYR A 90 -17.45 -3.68 27.67
N GLU A 91 -16.63 -3.24 26.71
CA GLU A 91 -15.49 -2.31 26.96
C GLU A 91 -15.74 -0.89 26.46
N LYS A 92 -16.92 -0.59 25.89
CA LYS A 92 -17.25 0.78 25.48
C LYS A 92 -17.47 1.62 26.73
N GLU A 93 -16.58 2.58 26.94
CA GLU A 93 -16.68 3.49 28.07
C GLU A 93 -18.04 4.21 28.04
N PRO A 94 -18.70 4.41 29.19
CA PRO A 94 -20.01 5.08 29.25
C PRO A 94 -20.01 6.45 28.56
N GLU A 95 -18.87 7.16 28.62
CA GLU A 95 -18.67 8.46 27.97
C GLU A 95 -18.77 8.34 26.44
N THR A 96 -18.17 7.31 25.86
CA THR A 96 -18.24 7.03 24.41
C THR A 96 -19.67 6.79 23.94
N MET A 97 -20.42 5.99 24.69
CA MET A 97 -21.81 5.71 24.36
C MET A 97 -22.66 6.98 24.44
N ALA A 98 -22.42 7.85 25.43
CA ALA A 98 -23.10 9.15 25.53
C ALA A 98 -22.75 10.08 24.35
N MET A 99 -21.51 10.07 23.86
CA MET A 99 -21.12 10.82 22.65
C MET A 99 -21.84 10.29 21.40
N LEU A 100 -21.91 8.97 21.22
CA LEU A 100 -22.60 8.33 20.11
C LEU A 100 -24.12 8.58 20.15
N GLU A 101 -24.75 8.54 21.32
CA GLU A 101 -26.16 8.91 21.49
C GLU A 101 -26.42 10.39 21.19
N THR A 102 -25.49 11.26 21.56
CA THR A 102 -25.55 12.69 21.23
C THR A 102 -25.43 12.92 19.73
N TRP A 103 -24.52 12.18 19.07
CA TRP A 103 -24.42 12.15 17.62
C TRP A 103 -25.74 11.72 16.97
N SER A 104 -26.34 10.63 17.44
CA SER A 104 -27.60 10.11 16.87
C SER A 104 -28.75 11.11 16.97
N ARG A 105 -28.83 11.85 18.09
CA ARG A 105 -29.82 12.91 18.25
C ARG A 105 -29.57 14.10 17.32
N LYS A 106 -28.31 14.49 17.11
CA LYS A 106 -27.92 15.62 16.24
C LYS A 106 -28.27 15.34 14.77
N TRP A 107 -27.98 14.12 14.30
CA TRP A 107 -28.17 13.73 12.90
C TRP A 107 -29.51 13.06 12.63
N ASN A 108 -30.30 12.78 13.68
CA ASN A 108 -31.57 12.04 13.62
C ASN A 108 -31.42 10.70 12.88
N ASP A 109 -30.31 10.01 13.14
CA ASP A 109 -29.96 8.73 12.53
C ASP A 109 -29.21 7.83 13.53
N SER A 110 -29.17 6.53 13.28
CA SER A 110 -28.40 5.58 14.08
C SER A 110 -26.91 5.72 13.78
N TRP A 111 -26.06 5.86 14.80
CA TRP A 111 -24.60 5.86 14.62
C TRP A 111 -24.06 4.49 14.19
N LYS A 112 -24.81 3.41 14.45
CA LYS A 112 -24.34 2.03 14.27
C LYS A 112 -23.91 1.72 12.83
N PRO A 113 -24.72 1.97 11.78
CA PRO A 113 -24.33 1.62 10.41
C PRO A 113 -23.06 2.33 9.96
N LEU A 114 -22.93 3.62 10.26
CA LEU A 114 -21.76 4.40 9.88
C LEU A 114 -20.50 3.93 10.63
N LEU A 115 -20.66 3.56 11.91
CA LEU A 115 -19.55 3.01 12.69
C LEU A 115 -19.14 1.59 12.26
N TYR A 116 -20.09 0.73 11.90
CA TYR A 116 -19.80 -0.58 11.35
C TYR A 116 -19.05 -0.49 10.02
N GLU A 117 -19.47 0.44 9.16
CA GLU A 117 -18.80 0.66 7.87
C GLU A 117 -17.38 1.20 8.08
N TYR A 118 -17.19 2.11 9.04
CA TYR A 118 -15.86 2.53 9.48
C TYR A 118 -14.99 1.33 9.91
N ALA A 119 -15.48 0.50 10.83
CA ALA A 119 -14.70 -0.61 11.35
C ALA A 119 -14.33 -1.62 10.26
N ARG A 120 -15.27 -1.95 9.37
CA ARG A 120 -15.02 -2.78 8.18
C ARG A 120 -13.87 -2.21 7.34
N LEU A 121 -13.88 -0.90 7.08
CA LEU A 121 -12.84 -0.24 6.28
C LEU A 121 -11.51 -0.16 7.03
N ALA A 122 -11.51 0.06 8.34
CA ALA A 122 -10.32 0.07 9.17
C ALA A 122 -9.64 -1.32 9.20
N ASP A 123 -10.43 -2.40 9.26
CA ASP A 123 -9.92 -3.77 9.14
C ASP A 123 -9.29 -4.02 7.77
N GLN A 124 -9.95 -3.58 6.70
CA GLN A 124 -9.40 -3.68 5.34
C GLN A 124 -8.11 -2.88 5.17
N CYS A 125 -8.03 -1.68 5.74
CA CYS A 125 -6.81 -0.89 5.77
C CYS A 125 -5.68 -1.61 6.52
N THR A 126 -6.00 -2.23 7.65
CA THR A 126 -5.03 -3.02 8.44
C THR A 126 -4.49 -4.21 7.64
N ILE A 127 -5.36 -4.94 6.95
CA ILE A 127 -4.96 -6.04 6.06
C ILE A 127 -4.08 -5.53 4.92
N LEU A 128 -4.44 -4.40 4.32
CA LEU A 128 -3.69 -3.83 3.20
C LEU A 128 -2.33 -3.28 3.65
N GLU A 129 -2.23 -2.69 4.85
CA GLU A 129 -0.97 -2.30 5.48
C GLU A 129 -0.06 -3.53 5.71
N ALA A 130 -0.60 -4.63 6.21
CA ALA A 130 0.18 -5.87 6.36
C ALA A 130 0.72 -6.37 4.99
N ARG A 131 -0.08 -6.28 3.93
CA ARG A 131 0.37 -6.59 2.56
C ARG A 131 1.45 -5.63 2.08
N ARG A 132 1.31 -4.33 2.34
CA ARG A 132 2.31 -3.30 2.02
C ARG A 132 3.66 -3.61 2.66
N LEU A 133 3.67 -3.97 3.95
CA LEU A 133 4.88 -4.38 4.67
C LEU A 133 5.50 -5.64 4.06
N ALA A 134 4.71 -6.66 3.74
CA ALA A 134 5.20 -7.87 3.08
C ALA A 134 5.78 -7.59 1.67
N LEU A 135 5.21 -6.64 0.92
CA LEU A 135 5.75 -6.21 -0.37
C LEU A 135 7.11 -5.52 -0.23
N ARG A 136 7.31 -4.73 0.83
CA ARG A 136 8.62 -4.10 1.13
C ARG A 136 9.69 -5.14 1.39
N GLU A 137 9.37 -6.17 2.19
CA GLU A 137 10.31 -7.27 2.42
C GLU A 137 10.66 -8.00 1.11
N ARG A 138 9.66 -8.24 0.25
CA ARG A 138 9.88 -8.87 -1.06
C ARG A 138 10.72 -7.99 -2.00
N LEU A 139 10.53 -6.67 -1.98
CA LEU A 139 11.38 -5.72 -2.71
C LEU A 139 12.85 -5.88 -2.31
N PHE A 140 13.14 -5.93 -1.01
CA PHE A 140 14.50 -6.13 -0.50
C PHE A 140 15.11 -7.47 -0.96
N VAL A 141 14.32 -8.54 -0.97
CA VAL A 141 14.74 -9.86 -1.46
C VAL A 141 15.06 -9.81 -2.96
N VAL A 142 14.23 -9.17 -3.78
CA VAL A 142 14.47 -9.04 -5.23
C VAL A 142 15.67 -8.14 -5.51
N GLN A 143 15.83 -7.02 -4.82
CA GLN A 143 17.03 -6.17 -4.90
C GLN A 143 18.30 -6.99 -4.63
N SER A 144 18.30 -7.81 -3.57
CA SER A 144 19.43 -8.67 -3.23
C SER A 144 19.77 -9.67 -4.34
N LYS A 145 18.76 -10.21 -5.04
CA LYS A 145 18.96 -11.08 -6.21
C LYS A 145 19.62 -10.33 -7.37
N PHE A 146 19.20 -9.11 -7.66
CA PHE A 146 19.83 -8.29 -8.71
C PHE A 146 21.25 -7.83 -8.36
N ILE A 147 21.54 -7.55 -7.08
CA ILE A 147 22.92 -7.30 -6.63
C ILE A 147 23.79 -8.55 -6.84
N ALA A 148 23.31 -9.72 -6.43
CA ALA A 148 24.02 -10.98 -6.64
C ALA A 148 24.26 -11.27 -8.14
N ALA A 149 23.25 -11.02 -8.98
CA ALA A 149 23.36 -11.13 -10.43
C ALA A 149 24.41 -10.16 -11.01
N THR A 150 24.41 -8.91 -10.55
CA THR A 150 25.38 -7.89 -10.94
C THR A 150 26.81 -8.34 -10.65
N LEU A 151 27.07 -8.85 -9.45
CA LEU A 151 28.40 -9.33 -9.03
C LEU A 151 28.88 -10.53 -9.85
N LYS A 152 27.98 -11.43 -10.25
CA LYS A 152 28.34 -12.57 -11.11
C LYS A 152 28.63 -12.14 -12.54
N THR A 153 27.89 -11.16 -13.06
CA THR A 153 28.02 -10.65 -14.43
C THR A 153 29.17 -9.66 -14.61
N SER A 154 29.57 -8.93 -13.56
CA SER A 154 30.60 -7.89 -13.65
C SER A 154 31.99 -8.39 -14.06
N SER A 155 32.26 -9.68 -13.84
CA SER A 155 33.51 -10.34 -14.27
C SER A 155 33.58 -10.58 -15.79
N SER A 156 32.43 -10.63 -16.46
CA SER A 156 32.32 -10.98 -17.89
C SER A 156 31.80 -9.83 -18.77
N SER A 157 31.01 -8.90 -18.21
CA SER A 157 30.47 -7.74 -18.95
C SER A 157 30.10 -6.60 -18.00
N TYR A 158 30.76 -5.44 -18.16
CA TYR A 158 30.47 -4.26 -17.35
C TYR A 158 29.11 -3.64 -17.69
N ASP A 159 28.77 -3.53 -18.97
CA ASP A 159 27.54 -2.88 -19.42
C ASP A 159 26.29 -3.65 -18.98
N GLU A 160 26.33 -4.98 -19.00
CA GLU A 160 25.23 -5.83 -18.51
C GLU A 160 25.10 -5.77 -16.98
N ALA A 161 26.24 -5.73 -16.26
CA ALA A 161 26.24 -5.53 -14.82
C ALA A 161 25.66 -4.15 -14.45
N ALA A 162 25.99 -3.10 -15.18
CA ALA A 162 25.41 -1.77 -15.00
C ALA A 162 23.89 -1.76 -15.25
N SER A 163 23.43 -2.49 -16.28
CA SER A 163 22.00 -2.67 -16.55
C SER A 163 21.26 -3.36 -15.39
N LEU A 164 21.81 -4.46 -14.87
CA LEU A 164 21.25 -5.17 -13.71
C LEU A 164 21.21 -4.29 -12.46
N TYR A 165 22.25 -3.50 -12.24
CA TYR A 165 22.29 -2.56 -11.12
C TYR A 165 21.23 -1.46 -11.25
N SER A 166 20.93 -0.98 -12.46
CA SER A 166 19.87 0.02 -12.67
C SER A 166 18.48 -0.46 -12.23
N VAL A 167 18.22 -1.78 -12.26
CA VAL A 167 16.99 -2.37 -11.71
C VAL A 167 16.91 -2.16 -10.20
N VAL A 168 18.04 -2.22 -9.48
CA VAL A 168 18.09 -1.96 -8.03
C VAL A 168 17.65 -0.53 -7.72
N ASP A 169 18.09 0.45 -8.52
CA ASP A 169 17.67 1.85 -8.36
C ASP A 169 16.16 2.04 -8.56
N ILE A 170 15.58 1.34 -9.54
CA ILE A 170 14.14 1.36 -9.79
C ILE A 170 13.39 0.76 -8.59
N LEU A 171 13.84 -0.39 -8.09
CA LEU A 171 13.23 -1.04 -6.93
C LEU A 171 13.32 -0.17 -5.67
N ALA A 172 14.41 0.57 -5.47
CA ALA A 172 14.55 1.51 -4.36
C ALA A 172 13.54 2.67 -4.44
N ARG A 173 13.22 3.14 -5.66
CA ARG A 173 12.16 4.13 -5.87
C ARG A 173 10.78 3.55 -5.56
N SER A 174 10.50 2.33 -6.02
CA SER A 174 9.23 1.63 -5.69
C SER A 174 9.06 1.42 -4.19
N GLU A 175 10.14 1.15 -3.45
CA GLU A 175 10.07 1.08 -1.98
C GLU A 175 9.70 2.44 -1.37
N THR A 176 10.32 3.53 -1.85
CA THR A 176 10.02 4.88 -1.39
C THR A 176 8.55 5.24 -1.63
N GLU A 177 8.03 4.89 -2.80
CA GLU A 177 6.63 5.07 -3.16
C GLU A 177 5.70 4.27 -2.24
N LEU A 178 5.94 2.97 -2.05
CA LEU A 178 5.17 2.15 -1.11
C LEU A 178 5.22 2.65 0.33
N ASN A 179 6.30 3.34 0.73
CA ASN A 179 6.40 3.97 2.05
C ASN A 179 5.61 5.27 2.19
N SER A 180 5.20 5.89 1.09
CA SER A 180 4.39 7.10 1.10
C SER A 180 2.92 6.84 1.47
N PHE A 181 2.47 5.59 1.36
CA PHE A 181 1.13 5.18 1.76
C PHE A 181 1.12 4.75 3.23
N THR A 182 0.39 5.50 4.05
CA THR A 182 0.21 5.23 5.47
C THR A 182 -1.22 5.53 5.89
N THR A 183 -1.73 4.78 6.86
CA THR A 183 -3.02 5.07 7.50
C THR A 183 -2.88 6.23 8.50
N ASN A 184 -3.99 6.93 8.73
CA ASN A 184 -4.11 7.98 9.74
C ASN A 184 -4.36 7.39 11.15
N GLU A 185 -4.55 8.26 12.14
CA GLU A 185 -4.72 7.88 13.56
C GLU A 185 -5.95 6.98 13.81
N ILE A 186 -6.98 7.09 12.97
CA ILE A 186 -8.18 6.25 13.05
C ILE A 186 -8.06 4.95 12.24
N GLY A 187 -6.93 4.72 11.57
CA GLY A 187 -6.65 3.49 10.83
C GLY A 187 -7.18 3.47 9.39
N LEU A 188 -7.50 4.63 8.80
CA LEU A 188 -7.92 4.75 7.40
C LEU A 188 -6.82 5.40 6.55
N TYR A 189 -6.70 5.03 5.27
CA TYR A 189 -5.92 5.83 4.32
C TYR A 189 -6.57 7.21 4.12
N ASP A 190 -5.77 8.27 3.91
CA ASP A 190 -6.30 9.62 3.65
C ASP A 190 -6.52 9.83 2.15
N PRO A 191 -7.77 9.94 1.66
CA PRO A 191 -8.04 10.16 0.24
C PRO A 191 -7.47 11.48 -0.30
N ARG A 192 -7.13 12.44 0.57
CA ARG A 192 -6.60 13.76 0.18
C ARG A 192 -5.10 13.72 -0.14
N LEU A 193 -4.38 12.74 0.39
CA LEU A 193 -2.96 12.55 0.09
C LEU A 193 -2.72 11.85 -1.27
N HIS A 194 -3.80 11.45 -1.94
CA HIS A 194 -3.74 10.56 -3.11
C HIS A 194 -4.54 11.08 -4.33
N ASN A 195 -4.83 12.40 -4.40
CA ASN A 195 -5.50 13.05 -5.56
C ASN A 195 -4.54 13.79 -6.49
#